data_AF-A0A349Z8G4-F1
#
_entry.id   AF-A0A349Z8G4-F1
#
_cell.length_a   1.000
_cell.length_b   1.000
_cell.length_c   1.000
_cell.angle_alpha   90.00
_cell.angle_beta   90.00
_cell.angle_gamma   90.00
#
_symmetry.space_group_name_H-M   'P 1'
#
loop_
_entity.id
_entity.type
_entity.pdbx_description
1 polymer ?
#
loop_
_entity_poly.entity_id
_entity_poly.type
_entity_poly.pdbx_seq_one_letter_code
_entity_poly.pdbx_strand_id
1 'polypeptide(L)'
;MSCKLTLLLLAGSLLTAKLTFADAPADQVDKLLEQAQALLGSDIDDAEEKIEEALELAPKRADVHFLCGQVMGIQASQSIFSALSYAGKSLDCFKQAAQLEPQNTDYKFGLMMFYLGAPGIAGGDTKLAWQQVNDIAALDEQAGMRAKLNYYRQTDDDKVYAETMTSAQQRYPDHAEFYYQHGLALQQQEQYEQALAQFTQATKATVDDEEAHFKLSALYQIGRNAVFSKQSVQQGIEALLDYVEARPADTGLPSEQWAHFRLAQLYRLTSATDAVKQHLKLAANTDDKQLQDNIDDF
;
A
#
# COMPACT_ATOMS: atom_id res chain seq x y z
N MET A 1 20.75 -67.46 42.58
CA MET A 1 22.16 -67.16 42.23
C MET A 1 22.26 -65.66 41.99
N SER A 2 23.06 -64.98 42.80
CA SER A 2 23.17 -63.51 42.85
C SER A 2 24.26 -63.07 41.88
N CYS A 3 23.94 -62.18 40.93
CA CYS A 3 24.92 -61.53 40.08
C CYS A 3 24.96 -60.04 40.44
N LYS A 4 26.07 -59.63 41.07
CA LYS A 4 26.45 -58.24 41.26
C LYS A 4 26.77 -57.66 39.89
N LEU A 5 26.22 -56.48 39.56
CA LEU A 5 26.81 -55.62 38.54
C LEU A 5 26.96 -54.21 39.11
N THR A 6 28.22 -53.80 39.18
CA THR A 6 28.74 -52.55 39.72
C THR A 6 28.31 -51.38 38.85
N LEU A 7 27.73 -50.35 39.48
CA LEU A 7 27.42 -49.06 38.86
C LEU A 7 28.72 -48.35 38.45
N LEU A 8 28.91 -48.09 37.16
CA LEU A 8 29.86 -47.10 36.65
C LEU A 8 29.07 -45.85 36.26
N LEU A 9 29.24 -44.79 37.05
CA LEU A 9 28.75 -43.44 36.77
C LEU A 9 29.51 -42.88 35.55
N LEU A 10 28.85 -42.85 34.39
CA LEU A 10 29.21 -41.95 33.30
C LEU A 10 28.29 -40.72 33.39
N ALA A 11 28.85 -39.64 33.91
CA ALA A 11 28.24 -38.31 33.86
C ALA A 11 28.21 -37.83 32.40
N GLY A 12 27.15 -38.19 31.68
CA GLY A 12 26.78 -37.55 30.43
C GLY A 12 26.05 -36.25 30.74
N SER A 13 26.79 -35.14 30.79
CA SER A 13 26.20 -33.81 30.80
C SER A 13 25.48 -33.57 29.48
N LEU A 14 24.15 -33.75 29.48
CA LEU A 14 23.26 -33.16 28.49
C LEU A 14 23.45 -31.64 28.56
N LEU A 15 24.20 -31.10 27.60
CA LEU A 15 24.23 -29.68 27.33
C LEU A 15 22.84 -29.32 26.76
N THR A 16 21.87 -29.06 27.65
CA THR A 16 20.68 -28.30 27.25
C THR A 16 21.16 -26.88 27.00
N ALA A 17 21.58 -26.62 25.76
CA ALA A 17 21.68 -25.26 25.27
C ALA A 17 20.27 -24.68 25.36
N LYS A 18 20.01 -23.95 26.45
CA LYS A 18 18.96 -22.95 26.45
C LYS A 18 19.38 -21.97 25.36
N LEU A 19 18.77 -22.11 24.17
CA LEU A 19 18.65 -20.98 23.25
C LEU A 19 17.87 -19.93 24.03
N THR A 20 18.60 -19.09 24.76
CA THR A 20 18.13 -17.77 25.11
C THR A 20 17.96 -17.08 23.76
N PHE A 21 16.73 -16.98 23.29
CA PHE A 21 16.34 -15.86 22.45
C PHE A 21 16.69 -14.64 23.30
N ALA A 22 17.92 -14.15 23.15
CA ALA A 22 18.21 -12.80 23.56
C ALA A 22 17.22 -11.98 22.76
N ASP A 23 16.30 -11.29 23.43
CA ASP A 23 15.45 -10.31 22.78
C ASP A 23 16.40 -9.43 21.97
N ALA A 24 16.38 -9.59 20.65
CA ALA A 24 17.12 -8.71 19.78
C ALA A 24 16.66 -7.29 20.16
N PRO A 25 17.56 -6.31 20.29
CA PRO A 25 17.13 -4.95 20.57
C PRO A 25 16.05 -4.58 19.56
N ALA A 26 14.89 -4.09 20.02
CA ALA A 26 13.77 -3.75 19.12
C ALA A 26 14.25 -2.89 17.94
N ASP A 27 15.19 -1.99 18.22
CA ASP A 27 15.93 -1.16 17.26
C ASP A 27 16.56 -1.93 16.07
N GLN A 28 17.05 -3.16 16.27
CA GLN A 28 17.61 -3.97 15.19
C GLN A 28 16.51 -4.49 14.26
N VAL A 29 15.40 -4.99 14.81
CA VAL A 29 14.28 -5.52 14.03
C VAL A 29 13.60 -4.38 13.26
N ASP A 30 13.42 -3.22 13.90
CA ASP A 30 12.84 -2.04 13.25
C ASP A 30 13.69 -1.59 12.06
N LYS A 31 15.01 -1.57 12.21
CA LYS A 31 15.92 -1.27 11.11
C LYS A 31 15.82 -2.30 9.97
N LEU A 32 15.67 -3.58 10.27
CA LEU A 32 15.48 -4.61 9.25
C LEU A 32 14.16 -4.42 8.50
N LEU A 33 13.07 -4.06 9.20
CA LEU A 33 11.79 -3.78 8.56
C LEU A 33 11.86 -2.53 7.68
N GLU A 34 12.48 -1.44 8.15
CA GLU A 34 12.68 -0.22 7.35
C GLU A 34 13.47 -0.52 6.07
N GLN A 35 14.53 -1.33 6.18
CA GLN A 35 15.33 -1.76 5.04
C GLN A 35 14.52 -2.61 4.07
N ALA A 36 13.83 -3.65 4.55
CA ALA A 36 12.99 -4.51 3.72
C ALA A 36 11.89 -3.70 3.00
N GLN A 37 11.24 -2.78 3.71
CA GLN A 37 10.20 -1.91 3.18
C GLN A 37 10.71 -1.00 2.06
N ALA A 38 11.90 -0.42 2.24
CA ALA A 38 12.54 0.43 1.23
C ALA A 38 12.92 -0.34 -0.04
N LEU A 39 13.17 -1.65 0.08
CA LEU A 39 13.63 -2.51 -1.00
C LEU A 39 12.49 -3.17 -1.81
N LEU A 40 11.24 -3.16 -1.33
CA LEU A 40 10.10 -3.83 -2.00
C LEU A 40 9.93 -3.47 -3.47
N GLY A 41 10.21 -2.21 -3.84
CA GLY A 41 10.07 -1.70 -5.20
C GLY A 41 11.34 -1.75 -6.05
N SER A 42 12.48 -2.14 -5.48
CA SER A 42 13.79 -2.03 -6.14
C SER A 42 14.59 -3.33 -6.15
N ASP A 43 14.65 -4.03 -5.02
CA ASP A 43 15.49 -5.22 -4.85
C ASP A 43 14.78 -6.20 -3.89
N ILE A 44 13.88 -7.00 -4.46
CA ILE A 44 13.03 -7.89 -3.68
C ILE A 44 13.80 -9.08 -3.08
N ASP A 45 14.96 -9.43 -3.64
CA ASP A 45 15.82 -10.49 -3.13
C ASP A 45 16.50 -10.02 -1.83
N ASP A 46 17.09 -8.82 -1.83
CA ASP A 46 17.64 -8.22 -0.60
C ASP A 46 16.54 -7.99 0.45
N ALA A 47 15.31 -7.63 0.04
CA ALA A 47 14.18 -7.50 0.95
C ALA A 47 13.80 -8.84 1.61
N GLU A 48 13.87 -9.95 0.87
CA GLU A 48 13.69 -11.31 1.40
C GLU A 48 14.73 -11.63 2.48
N GLU A 49 16.01 -11.33 2.26
CA GLU A 49 17.04 -11.56 3.27
C GLU A 49 16.76 -10.81 4.59
N LYS A 50 16.37 -9.53 4.51
CA LYS A 50 16.11 -8.72 5.71
C LYS A 50 14.89 -9.20 6.47
N ILE A 51 13.83 -9.60 5.75
CA ILE A 51 12.62 -10.09 6.42
C ILE A 51 12.80 -11.48 7.02
N GLU A 52 13.63 -12.34 6.41
CA GLU A 52 14.02 -13.62 7.00
C GLU A 52 14.81 -13.43 8.30
N GLU A 53 15.78 -12.51 8.34
CA GLU A 53 16.49 -12.16 9.59
C GLU A 53 15.53 -11.61 10.66
N ALA A 54 14.60 -10.72 10.27
CA ALA A 54 13.61 -10.18 11.19
C ALA A 54 12.68 -11.26 11.77
N LEU A 55 12.29 -12.25 10.97
CA LEU A 55 11.48 -13.40 11.41
C LEU A 55 12.24 -14.29 12.42
N GLU A 56 13.55 -14.46 12.26
CA GLU A 56 14.37 -15.20 13.23
C GLU A 56 14.48 -14.47 14.57
N LEU A 57 14.68 -13.15 14.53
CA LEU A 57 14.87 -12.31 15.71
C LEU A 57 13.56 -12.07 16.48
N ALA A 58 12.43 -11.92 15.77
CA ALA A 58 11.14 -11.56 16.38
C ALA A 58 9.95 -12.35 15.78
N PRO A 59 9.91 -13.68 15.91
CA PRO A 59 8.91 -14.54 15.27
C PRO A 59 7.46 -14.33 15.74
N LYS A 60 7.23 -13.49 16.75
CA LYS A 60 5.90 -13.19 17.32
C LYS A 60 5.47 -11.72 17.13
N ARG A 61 6.21 -10.94 16.37
CA ARG A 61 5.84 -9.56 16.03
C ARG A 61 4.95 -9.56 14.79
N ALA A 62 3.77 -8.97 14.88
CA ALA A 62 2.76 -9.06 13.83
C ALA A 62 3.14 -8.28 12.57
N ASP A 63 3.79 -7.12 12.73
CA ASP A 63 4.32 -6.28 11.67
C ASP A 63 5.41 -6.98 10.84
N VAL A 64 6.28 -7.77 11.47
CA VAL A 64 7.27 -8.62 10.80
C VAL A 64 6.57 -9.63 9.88
N HIS A 65 5.52 -10.30 10.38
CA HIS A 65 4.73 -11.23 9.56
C HIS A 65 3.96 -10.52 8.46
N PHE A 66 3.47 -9.30 8.69
CA PHE A 66 2.78 -8.53 7.67
C PHE A 66 3.71 -8.15 6.50
N LEU A 67 4.91 -7.64 6.81
CA LEU A 67 5.91 -7.31 5.80
C LEU A 67 6.44 -8.58 5.10
N CYS A 68 6.59 -9.71 5.82
CA CYS A 68 6.85 -11.01 5.18
C CYS A 68 5.79 -11.35 4.13
N GLY A 69 4.50 -11.18 4.47
CA GLY A 69 3.40 -11.40 3.56
C GLY A 69 3.56 -10.60 2.25
N GLN A 70 3.93 -9.32 2.37
CA GLN A 70 4.17 -8.43 1.23
C GLN A 70 5.39 -8.87 0.39
N VAL A 71 6.54 -9.10 1.03
CA VAL A 71 7.79 -9.51 0.35
C VAL A 71 7.57 -10.80 -0.44
N MET A 72 7.01 -11.83 0.21
CA MET A 72 6.75 -13.13 -0.40
C MET A 72 5.68 -13.02 -1.51
N GLY A 73 4.72 -12.12 -1.37
CA GLY A 73 3.72 -11.86 -2.41
C GLY A 73 4.33 -11.25 -3.68
N ILE A 74 5.25 -10.30 -3.52
CA ILE A 74 5.98 -9.71 -4.65
C ILE A 74 6.88 -10.76 -5.31
N GLN A 75 7.62 -11.55 -4.52
CA GLN A 75 8.42 -12.68 -5.02
C GLN A 75 7.57 -13.67 -5.83
N ALA A 76 6.37 -13.99 -5.35
CA ALA A 76 5.42 -14.84 -6.08
C ALA A 76 5.02 -14.24 -7.43
N SER A 77 4.84 -12.91 -7.51
CA SER A 77 4.43 -12.22 -8.74
C SER A 77 5.54 -12.15 -9.80
N GLN A 78 6.82 -12.17 -9.38
CA GLN A 78 7.98 -12.07 -10.26
C GLN A 78 8.60 -13.43 -10.63
N SER A 79 8.32 -14.46 -9.84
CA SER A 79 8.81 -15.83 -10.06
C SER A 79 7.89 -16.64 -10.96
N ILE A 80 8.46 -17.50 -11.82
CA ILE A 80 7.69 -18.50 -12.59
C ILE A 80 7.72 -19.87 -11.89
N PHE A 81 8.90 -20.32 -11.45
CA PHE A 81 9.08 -21.67 -10.91
C PHE A 81 8.70 -21.76 -9.42
N SER A 82 9.00 -20.72 -8.65
CA SER A 82 8.77 -20.69 -7.19
C SER A 82 7.47 -19.98 -6.80
N ALA A 83 6.68 -19.53 -7.78
CA ALA A 83 5.49 -18.68 -7.56
C ALA A 83 4.53 -19.27 -6.51
N LEU A 84 4.19 -20.55 -6.63
CA LEU A 84 3.27 -21.22 -5.70
C LEU A 84 3.86 -21.37 -4.30
N SER A 85 5.17 -21.60 -4.18
CA SER A 85 5.85 -21.68 -2.88
C SER A 85 5.83 -20.33 -2.17
N TYR A 86 6.16 -19.26 -2.91
CA TYR A 86 6.14 -17.90 -2.39
C TYR A 86 4.74 -17.43 -2.03
N ALA A 87 3.73 -17.76 -2.85
CA ALA A 87 2.33 -17.47 -2.53
C ALA A 87 1.89 -18.19 -1.23
N GLY A 88 2.30 -19.45 -1.04
CA GLY A 88 2.09 -20.17 0.22
C GLY A 88 2.72 -19.48 1.43
N LYS A 89 4.01 -19.12 1.35
CA LYS A 89 4.70 -18.36 2.40
C LYS A 89 4.00 -17.03 2.70
N SER A 90 3.60 -16.30 1.65
CA SER A 90 2.88 -15.03 1.76
C SER A 90 1.56 -15.18 2.52
N LEU A 91 0.75 -16.18 2.15
CA LEU A 91 -0.51 -16.47 2.84
C LEU A 91 -0.30 -16.80 4.31
N ASP A 92 0.70 -17.64 4.62
CA ASP A 92 1.00 -18.03 6.00
C ASP A 92 1.43 -16.81 6.84
N CYS A 93 2.29 -15.95 6.28
CA CYS A 93 2.73 -14.71 6.92
C CYS A 93 1.56 -13.73 7.16
N PHE A 94 0.69 -13.48 6.18
CA PHE A 94 -0.50 -12.63 6.40
C PHE A 94 -1.46 -13.22 7.45
N LYS A 95 -1.64 -14.55 7.46
CA LYS A 95 -2.42 -15.21 8.51
C LYS A 95 -1.80 -15.03 9.88
N GLN A 96 -0.48 -15.17 10.02
CA GLN A 96 0.20 -14.96 11.30
C GLN A 96 0.04 -13.53 11.79
N ALA A 97 0.21 -12.51 10.93
CA ALA A 97 -0.01 -11.11 11.29
C ALA A 97 -1.42 -10.88 11.86
N ALA A 98 -2.45 -11.32 11.12
CA ALA A 98 -3.85 -11.18 11.55
C ALA A 98 -4.23 -12.02 12.79
N GLN A 99 -3.49 -13.10 13.07
CA GLN A 99 -3.67 -13.92 14.28
C GLN A 99 -3.00 -13.31 15.52
N LEU A 100 -1.80 -12.73 15.35
CA LEU A 100 -1.05 -12.09 16.42
C LEU A 100 -1.73 -10.79 16.88
N GLU A 101 -2.30 -10.02 15.95
CA GLU A 101 -3.06 -8.80 16.24
C GLU A 101 -4.48 -8.85 15.63
N PRO A 102 -5.43 -9.57 16.26
CA PRO A 102 -6.76 -9.79 15.70
C PRO A 102 -7.64 -8.54 15.69
N GLN A 103 -7.22 -7.43 16.30
CA GLN A 103 -7.92 -6.14 16.29
C GLN A 103 -7.33 -5.18 15.24
N ASN A 104 -6.22 -5.54 14.59
CA ASN A 104 -5.58 -4.71 13.59
C ASN A 104 -6.29 -4.90 12.24
N THR A 105 -7.02 -3.87 11.80
CA THR A 105 -7.82 -3.89 10.57
C THR A 105 -6.94 -3.93 9.32
N ASP A 106 -5.75 -3.35 9.35
CA ASP A 106 -4.83 -3.34 8.21
C ASP A 106 -4.27 -4.74 7.91
N TYR A 107 -3.98 -5.54 8.94
CA TYR A 107 -3.50 -6.92 8.74
C TYR A 107 -4.60 -7.82 8.20
N LYS A 108 -5.84 -7.65 8.65
CA LYS A 108 -7.00 -8.31 8.06
C LYS A 108 -7.23 -7.86 6.62
N PHE A 109 -7.03 -6.59 6.33
CA PHE A 109 -7.16 -6.03 4.98
C PHE A 109 -6.08 -6.60 4.04
N GLY A 110 -4.82 -6.70 4.48
CA GLY A 110 -3.78 -7.36 3.69
C GLY A 110 -4.10 -8.83 3.39
N LEU A 111 -4.58 -9.58 4.39
CA LEU A 111 -5.04 -10.96 4.20
C LEU A 111 -6.24 -11.04 3.23
N MET A 112 -7.20 -10.11 3.35
CA MET A 112 -8.31 -9.98 2.40
C MET A 112 -7.80 -9.78 0.97
N MET A 113 -6.86 -8.85 0.78
CA MET A 113 -6.29 -8.55 -0.54
C MET A 113 -5.51 -9.74 -1.12
N PHE A 114 -4.79 -10.51 -0.29
CA PHE A 114 -4.17 -11.76 -0.74
C PHE A 114 -5.23 -12.74 -1.27
N TYR A 115 -6.30 -12.98 -0.50
CA TYR A 115 -7.36 -13.89 -0.89
C TYR A 115 -8.07 -13.48 -2.19
N LEU A 116 -8.16 -12.17 -2.47
CA LEU A 116 -8.75 -11.65 -3.70
C LEU A 116 -7.78 -11.68 -4.89
N GLY A 117 -6.49 -11.44 -4.66
CA GLY A 117 -5.49 -11.29 -5.72
C GLY A 117 -4.85 -12.59 -6.18
N ALA A 118 -4.67 -13.57 -5.29
CA ALA A 118 -4.02 -14.82 -5.63
C ALA A 118 -4.97 -15.74 -6.44
N PRO A 119 -4.46 -16.53 -7.40
CA PRO A 119 -5.23 -17.62 -7.99
C PRO A 119 -5.68 -18.64 -6.94
N GLY A 120 -6.81 -19.32 -7.16
CA GLY A 120 -7.31 -20.34 -6.22
C GLY A 120 -6.31 -21.48 -5.94
N ILE A 121 -5.50 -21.86 -6.94
CA ILE A 121 -4.42 -22.86 -6.77
C ILE A 121 -3.27 -22.38 -5.86
N ALA A 122 -3.15 -21.06 -5.67
CA ALA A 122 -2.13 -20.41 -4.87
C ALA A 122 -2.66 -19.92 -3.52
N GLY A 123 -3.92 -20.23 -3.19
CA GLY A 123 -4.56 -19.88 -1.92
C GLY A 123 -5.57 -18.73 -1.97
N GLY A 124 -5.89 -18.20 -3.17
CA GLY A 124 -6.97 -17.24 -3.33
C GLY A 124 -8.34 -17.84 -3.01
N ASP A 125 -9.20 -17.08 -2.33
CA ASP A 125 -10.55 -17.51 -1.96
C ASP A 125 -11.45 -16.31 -1.64
N THR A 126 -12.40 -16.00 -2.53
CA THR A 126 -13.30 -14.85 -2.37
C THR A 126 -14.23 -14.98 -1.16
N LYS A 127 -14.54 -16.19 -0.69
CA LYS A 127 -15.36 -16.37 0.51
C LYS A 127 -14.56 -16.05 1.77
N LEU A 128 -13.28 -16.43 1.81
CA LEU A 128 -12.39 -16.06 2.90
C LEU A 128 -12.09 -14.56 2.89
N ALA A 129 -11.95 -13.95 1.71
CA ALA A 129 -11.87 -12.49 1.59
C ALA A 129 -13.12 -11.82 2.17
N TRP A 130 -14.32 -12.27 1.83
CA TRP A 130 -15.56 -11.72 2.38
C TRP A 130 -15.67 -11.92 3.89
N GLN A 131 -15.13 -13.01 4.44
CA GLN A 131 -15.03 -13.18 5.89
C GLN A 131 -14.18 -12.07 6.51
N GLN A 132 -13.03 -11.74 5.92
CA GLN A 132 -12.19 -10.64 6.41
C GLN A 132 -12.91 -9.29 6.28
N VAL A 133 -13.69 -9.05 5.23
CA VAL A 133 -14.54 -7.85 5.12
C VAL A 133 -15.49 -7.72 6.32
N ASN A 134 -16.14 -8.80 6.72
CA ASN A 134 -17.05 -8.79 7.87
C ASN A 134 -16.30 -8.62 9.20
N ASP A 135 -15.14 -9.27 9.35
CA ASP A 135 -14.29 -9.14 10.54
C ASP A 135 -13.80 -7.69 10.71
N ILE A 136 -13.37 -7.03 9.63
CA ILE A 136 -12.96 -5.62 9.63
C ILE A 136 -14.14 -4.73 10.00
N ALA A 137 -15.30 -4.93 9.36
CA ALA A 137 -16.50 -4.11 9.61
C ALA A 137 -17.03 -4.23 11.04
N ALA A 138 -16.77 -5.35 11.73
CA ALA A 138 -17.12 -5.53 13.13
C ALA A 138 -16.19 -4.79 14.10
N LEU A 139 -14.96 -4.49 13.68
CA LEU A 139 -13.98 -3.74 14.46
C LEU A 139 -14.08 -2.24 14.21
N ASP A 140 -14.23 -1.87 12.94
CA ASP A 140 -14.27 -0.50 12.47
C ASP A 140 -15.20 -0.40 11.24
N GLU A 141 -16.27 0.38 11.37
CA GLU A 141 -17.27 0.52 10.32
C GLU A 141 -16.73 1.23 9.06
N GLN A 142 -15.80 2.17 9.20
CA GLN A 142 -15.21 2.92 8.10
C GLN A 142 -14.22 2.05 7.33
N ALA A 143 -13.31 1.37 8.04
CA ALA A 143 -12.41 0.39 7.45
C ALA A 143 -13.20 -0.76 6.81
N GLY A 144 -14.32 -1.18 7.42
CA GLY A 144 -15.24 -2.15 6.85
C GLY A 144 -15.87 -1.67 5.54
N MET A 145 -16.18 -0.38 5.45
CA MET A 145 -16.69 0.23 4.23
C MET A 145 -15.62 0.24 3.13
N ARG A 146 -14.38 0.61 3.46
CA ARG A 146 -13.21 0.52 2.57
C ARG A 146 -12.97 -0.91 2.08
N ALA A 147 -13.08 -1.90 2.97
CA ALA A 147 -12.93 -3.32 2.64
C ALA A 147 -14.01 -3.80 1.66
N LYS A 148 -15.28 -3.43 1.89
CA LYS A 148 -16.40 -3.75 0.97
C LYS A 148 -16.18 -3.16 -0.43
N LEU A 149 -15.78 -1.89 -0.51
CA LEU A 149 -15.50 -1.24 -1.79
C LEU A 149 -14.37 -1.94 -2.55
N ASN A 150 -13.29 -2.31 -1.87
CA ASN A 150 -12.19 -3.05 -2.48
C ASN A 150 -12.63 -4.44 -2.95
N TYR A 151 -13.43 -5.15 -2.14
CA TYR A 151 -13.99 -6.44 -2.51
C TYR A 151 -14.81 -6.35 -3.80
N TYR A 152 -15.81 -5.46 -3.85
CA TYR A 152 -16.69 -5.37 -5.02
C TYR A 152 -15.98 -4.90 -6.28
N ARG A 153 -14.98 -4.02 -6.13
CA ARG A 153 -14.11 -3.61 -7.23
C ARG A 153 -13.31 -4.80 -7.79
N GLN A 154 -12.76 -5.66 -6.93
CA GLN A 154 -11.92 -6.78 -7.35
C GLN A 154 -12.72 -7.99 -7.86
N THR A 155 -14.01 -8.08 -7.53
CA THR A 155 -14.94 -9.10 -8.04
C THR A 155 -15.79 -8.61 -9.21
N ASP A 156 -15.50 -7.42 -9.75
CA ASP A 156 -16.22 -6.80 -10.87
C ASP A 156 -17.75 -6.69 -10.64
N ASP A 157 -18.19 -6.43 -9.41
CA ASP A 157 -19.60 -6.19 -9.08
C ASP A 157 -19.90 -4.68 -9.10
N ASP A 158 -19.80 -4.09 -10.29
CA ASP A 158 -19.89 -2.63 -10.51
C ASP A 158 -21.17 -2.01 -9.94
N LYS A 159 -22.29 -2.74 -10.02
CA LYS A 159 -23.57 -2.26 -9.51
C LYS A 159 -23.51 -2.14 -7.99
N VAL A 160 -23.09 -3.20 -7.30
CA VAL A 160 -23.01 -3.18 -5.84
C VAL A 160 -21.89 -2.25 -5.37
N TYR A 161 -20.80 -2.12 -6.12
CA TYR A 161 -19.77 -1.12 -5.87
C TYR A 161 -20.35 0.31 -5.89
N ALA A 162 -21.12 0.68 -6.93
CA ALA A 162 -21.72 2.01 -7.04
C ALA A 162 -22.73 2.31 -5.92
N GLU A 163 -23.57 1.33 -5.56
CA GLU A 163 -24.50 1.43 -4.43
C GLU A 163 -23.74 1.59 -3.10
N THR A 164 -22.67 0.80 -2.91
CA THR A 164 -21.81 0.86 -1.72
C THR A 164 -21.07 2.19 -1.64
N MET A 165 -20.56 2.71 -2.76
CA MET A 165 -19.87 4.01 -2.82
C MET A 165 -20.81 5.16 -2.47
N THR A 166 -22.03 5.12 -3.01
CA THR A 166 -23.07 6.10 -2.67
C THR A 166 -23.38 6.07 -1.17
N SER A 167 -23.53 4.87 -0.60
CA SER A 167 -23.75 4.69 0.84
C SER A 167 -22.58 5.23 1.68
N ALA A 168 -21.34 4.95 1.27
CA ALA A 168 -20.14 5.43 1.93
C ALA A 168 -20.11 6.96 1.99
N GLN A 169 -20.34 7.64 0.87
CA GLN A 169 -20.36 9.10 0.79
C GLN A 169 -21.51 9.73 1.57
N GLN A 170 -22.66 9.04 1.70
CA GLN A 170 -23.76 9.49 2.54
C GLN A 170 -23.45 9.36 4.04
N ARG A 171 -22.76 8.30 4.43
CA ARG A 171 -22.40 8.03 5.84
C ARG A 171 -21.20 8.85 6.30
N TYR A 172 -20.27 9.12 5.39
CA TYR A 172 -19.01 9.81 5.63
C TYR A 172 -18.84 11.02 4.68
N PRO A 173 -19.74 12.02 4.76
CA PRO A 173 -19.76 13.14 3.81
C PRO A 173 -18.54 14.05 3.88
N ASP A 174 -17.80 14.00 4.99
CA ASP A 174 -16.62 14.85 5.24
C ASP A 174 -15.29 14.09 5.08
N HIS A 175 -15.31 12.82 4.64
CA HIS A 175 -14.11 12.01 4.45
C HIS A 175 -13.63 12.08 2.99
N ALA A 176 -12.41 12.57 2.78
CA ALA A 176 -11.82 12.71 1.45
C ALA A 176 -11.63 11.36 0.76
N GLU A 177 -11.32 10.30 1.51
CA GLU A 177 -11.04 8.98 0.97
C GLU A 177 -12.09 8.51 -0.05
N PHE A 178 -13.37 8.49 0.32
CA PHE A 178 -14.41 7.90 -0.53
C PHE A 178 -14.63 8.70 -1.81
N TYR A 179 -14.54 10.03 -1.74
CA TYR A 179 -14.58 10.89 -2.92
C TYR A 179 -13.34 10.70 -3.80
N TYR A 180 -12.16 10.60 -3.20
CA TYR A 180 -10.92 10.34 -3.93
C TYR A 180 -10.97 9.01 -4.68
N GLN A 181 -11.34 7.91 -3.99
CA GLN A 181 -11.46 6.58 -4.59
C GLN A 181 -12.51 6.54 -5.72
N HIS A 182 -13.64 7.21 -5.54
CA HIS A 182 -14.65 7.34 -6.59
C HIS A 182 -14.11 8.11 -7.80
N GLY A 183 -13.38 9.20 -7.57
CA GLY A 183 -12.72 9.96 -8.63
C GLY A 183 -11.72 9.11 -9.43
N LEU A 184 -10.92 8.26 -8.77
CA LEU A 184 -10.01 7.33 -9.45
C LEU A 184 -10.76 6.34 -10.36
N ALA A 185 -11.85 5.74 -9.86
CA ALA A 185 -12.66 4.82 -10.64
C ALA A 185 -13.27 5.49 -11.89
N LEU A 186 -13.79 6.72 -11.75
CA LEU A 186 -14.34 7.50 -12.86
C LEU A 186 -13.26 7.91 -13.86
N GLN A 187 -12.08 8.31 -13.38
CA GLN A 187 -10.95 8.66 -14.24
C GLN A 187 -10.48 7.45 -15.06
N GLN A 188 -10.45 6.25 -14.47
CA GLN A 188 -10.10 5.01 -15.18
C GLN A 188 -11.10 4.65 -16.28
N GLN A 189 -12.36 5.07 -16.12
CA GLN A 189 -13.41 4.95 -17.13
C GLN A 189 -13.45 6.16 -18.09
N GLU A 190 -12.44 7.04 -18.05
CA GLU A 190 -12.35 8.26 -18.84
C GLU A 190 -13.52 9.25 -18.63
N GLN A 191 -14.26 9.11 -17.53
CA GLN A 191 -15.36 10.01 -17.15
C GLN A 191 -14.80 11.25 -16.43
N TYR A 192 -13.96 12.00 -17.14
CA TYR A 192 -13.11 13.06 -16.56
C TYR A 192 -13.89 14.18 -15.84
N GLU A 193 -15.07 14.56 -16.34
CA GLU A 193 -15.90 15.59 -15.70
C GLU A 193 -16.45 15.12 -14.34
N GLN A 194 -16.94 13.88 -14.29
CA GLN A 194 -17.43 13.28 -13.04
C GLN A 194 -16.28 13.03 -12.07
N ALA A 195 -15.13 12.56 -12.56
CA ALA A 195 -13.92 12.38 -11.76
C ALA A 195 -13.47 13.70 -11.10
N LEU A 196 -13.44 14.79 -11.87
CA LEU A 196 -13.14 16.13 -11.37
C LEU A 196 -14.10 16.54 -10.25
N ALA A 197 -15.41 16.29 -10.41
CA ALA A 197 -16.39 16.60 -9.37
C ALA A 197 -16.10 15.83 -8.07
N GLN A 198 -15.76 14.54 -8.16
CA GLN A 198 -15.42 13.74 -6.99
C GLN A 198 -14.12 14.22 -6.33
N PHE A 199 -13.04 14.43 -7.08
CA PHE A 199 -11.79 14.96 -6.51
C PHE A 199 -11.99 16.33 -5.86
N THR A 200 -12.82 17.20 -6.44
CA THR A 200 -13.16 18.51 -5.85
C THR A 200 -13.92 18.38 -4.53
N GLN A 201 -14.71 17.32 -4.33
CA GLN A 201 -15.31 17.07 -3.00
C GLN A 201 -14.26 16.56 -2.02
N ALA A 202 -13.35 15.68 -2.45
CA ALA A 202 -12.27 15.19 -1.61
C ALA A 202 -11.38 16.32 -1.06
N THR A 203 -11.18 17.41 -1.83
CA THR A 203 -10.37 18.55 -1.35
C THR A 203 -11.04 19.39 -0.27
N LYS A 204 -12.35 19.23 -0.03
CA LYS A 204 -13.12 19.97 0.96
C LYS A 204 -13.15 19.33 2.35
N ALA A 205 -12.71 18.08 2.46
CA ALA A 205 -12.67 17.35 3.73
C ALA A 205 -11.91 18.14 4.82
N THR A 206 -12.36 17.97 6.06
CA THR A 206 -11.62 18.47 7.22
C THR A 206 -10.29 17.78 7.32
N VAL A 207 -9.23 18.55 7.55
CA VAL A 207 -7.87 18.00 7.64
C VAL A 207 -7.64 17.50 9.05
N ASP A 208 -7.69 16.18 9.21
CA ASP A 208 -6.91 15.47 10.22
C ASP A 208 -5.75 14.72 9.52
N ASP A 209 -4.89 14.08 10.29
CA ASP A 209 -3.68 13.43 9.77
C ASP A 209 -4.01 12.29 8.77
N GLU A 210 -5.15 11.60 8.95
CA GLU A 210 -5.55 10.47 8.10
C GLU A 210 -6.14 10.94 6.75
N GLU A 211 -6.94 12.00 6.75
CA GLU A 211 -7.57 12.53 5.54
C GLU A 211 -6.66 13.49 4.74
N ALA A 212 -5.61 14.02 5.38
CA ALA A 212 -4.61 14.89 4.73
C ALA A 212 -4.01 14.22 3.48
N HIS A 213 -3.68 12.93 3.57
CA HIS A 213 -3.16 12.15 2.46
C HIS A 213 -4.11 12.14 1.25
N PHE A 214 -5.39 11.85 1.48
CA PHE A 214 -6.39 11.76 0.41
C PHE A 214 -6.71 13.12 -0.21
N LYS A 215 -6.71 14.18 0.60
CA LYS A 215 -6.87 15.54 0.11
C LYS A 215 -5.71 15.96 -0.81
N LEU A 216 -4.47 15.72 -0.40
CA LEU A 216 -3.30 16.01 -1.23
C LEU A 216 -3.30 15.16 -2.50
N SER A 217 -3.63 13.87 -2.38
CA SER A 217 -3.82 12.99 -3.53
C SER A 217 -4.86 13.52 -4.50
N ALA A 218 -6.00 14.02 -4.01
CA ALA A 218 -7.05 14.59 -4.83
C ALA A 218 -6.60 15.86 -5.56
N LEU A 219 -5.82 16.76 -4.92
CA LEU A 219 -5.25 17.93 -5.57
C LEU A 219 -4.37 17.55 -6.77
N TYR A 220 -3.46 16.59 -6.57
CA TYR A 220 -2.62 16.10 -7.66
C TYR A 220 -3.47 15.47 -8.78
N GLN A 221 -4.48 14.69 -8.42
CA GLN A 221 -5.35 14.03 -9.40
C GLN A 221 -6.24 15.00 -10.17
N ILE A 222 -6.65 16.14 -9.60
CA ILE A 222 -7.33 17.22 -10.36
C ILE A 222 -6.42 17.71 -11.51
N GLY A 223 -5.14 17.97 -11.20
CA GLY A 223 -4.14 18.33 -12.20
C GLY A 223 -3.94 17.28 -13.28
N ARG A 224 -3.74 16.01 -12.88
CA ARG A 224 -3.56 14.90 -13.81
C ARG A 224 -4.81 14.67 -14.66
N ASN A 225 -6.00 14.80 -14.09
CA ASN A 225 -7.28 14.71 -14.79
C ASN A 225 -7.40 15.79 -15.88
N ALA A 226 -6.96 17.02 -15.58
CA ALA A 226 -6.92 18.11 -16.54
C ALA A 226 -5.89 17.86 -17.67
N VAL A 227 -4.75 17.24 -17.38
CA VAL A 227 -3.76 16.84 -18.40
C VAL A 227 -4.37 15.85 -19.40
N PHE A 228 -5.03 14.81 -18.91
CA PHE A 228 -5.62 13.76 -19.76
C PHE A 228 -6.81 14.25 -20.56
N SER A 229 -7.74 14.95 -19.91
CA SER A 229 -8.95 15.45 -20.56
C SER A 229 -8.71 16.67 -21.45
N LYS A 230 -7.63 17.43 -21.21
CA LYS A 230 -7.41 18.79 -21.74
C LYS A 230 -8.55 19.76 -21.41
N GLN A 231 -9.30 19.47 -20.36
CA GLN A 231 -10.41 20.26 -19.83
C GLN A 231 -10.06 20.79 -18.43
N SER A 232 -10.80 21.80 -17.98
CA SER A 232 -10.61 22.40 -16.65
C SER A 232 -9.17 22.77 -16.34
N VAL A 233 -8.41 23.18 -17.37
CA VAL A 233 -6.95 23.41 -17.31
C VAL A 233 -6.59 24.37 -16.18
N GLN A 234 -7.34 25.46 -16.03
CA GLN A 234 -7.10 26.44 -14.96
C GLN A 234 -7.26 25.83 -13.56
N GLN A 235 -8.30 25.04 -13.33
CA GLN A 235 -8.50 24.33 -12.06
C GLN A 235 -7.40 23.30 -11.80
N GLY A 236 -6.94 22.61 -12.86
CA GLY A 236 -5.80 21.70 -12.78
C GLY A 236 -4.49 22.40 -12.38
N ILE A 237 -4.25 23.61 -12.92
CA ILE A 237 -3.09 24.43 -12.56
C ILE A 237 -3.18 24.86 -11.09
N GLU A 238 -4.32 25.41 -10.68
CA GLU A 238 -4.55 25.85 -9.29
C GLU A 238 -4.35 24.70 -8.30
N ALA A 239 -4.96 23.53 -8.55
CA ALA A 239 -4.85 22.38 -7.67
C ALA A 239 -3.41 21.86 -7.55
N LEU A 240 -2.62 21.86 -8.64
CA LEU A 240 -1.22 21.45 -8.58
C LEU A 240 -0.31 22.48 -7.90
N LEU A 241 -0.65 23.76 -7.98
CA LEU A 241 0.07 24.79 -7.22
C LEU A 241 -0.20 24.63 -5.72
N ASP A 242 -1.45 24.42 -5.33
CA ASP A 242 -1.83 24.13 -3.93
C ASP A 242 -1.12 22.85 -3.43
N TYR A 243 -1.04 21.82 -4.26
CA TYR A 243 -0.33 20.58 -3.95
C TYR A 243 1.16 20.81 -3.66
N VAL A 244 1.84 21.59 -4.51
CA VAL A 244 3.26 21.92 -4.33
C VAL A 244 3.46 22.81 -3.09
N GLU A 245 2.58 23.78 -2.85
CA GLU A 245 2.65 24.66 -1.69
C GLU A 245 2.52 23.90 -0.36
N ALA A 246 1.68 22.86 -0.34
CA ALA A 246 1.49 22.01 0.83
C ALA A 246 2.74 21.20 1.20
N ARG A 247 3.74 21.07 0.30
CA ARG A 247 4.99 20.32 0.50
C ARG A 247 4.74 18.93 1.12
N PRO A 248 4.08 18.01 0.40
CA PRO A 248 3.78 16.68 0.93
C PRO A 248 5.07 16.01 1.44
N ALA A 249 5.11 15.71 2.74
CA ALA A 249 6.21 14.97 3.36
C ALA A 249 6.05 13.45 3.18
N ASP A 250 4.87 13.01 2.75
CA ASP A 250 4.52 11.62 2.54
C ASP A 250 5.18 11.06 1.27
N THR A 251 6.02 10.05 1.45
CA THR A 251 6.73 9.34 0.37
C THR A 251 5.81 8.54 -0.56
N GLY A 252 4.56 8.29 -0.16
CA GLY A 252 3.54 7.62 -0.99
C GLY A 252 2.83 8.56 -1.98
N LEU A 253 3.02 9.88 -1.86
CA LEU A 253 2.43 10.86 -2.77
C LEU A 253 3.39 11.18 -3.95
N PRO A 254 2.86 11.55 -5.13
CA PRO A 254 3.70 11.98 -6.25
C PRO A 254 4.66 13.11 -5.87
N SER A 255 5.92 13.05 -6.32
CA SER A 255 6.90 14.07 -5.93
C SER A 255 6.51 15.48 -6.42
N GLU A 256 7.05 16.51 -5.76
CA GLU A 256 6.94 17.90 -6.19
C GLU A 256 7.41 18.07 -7.65
N GLN A 257 8.46 17.33 -8.04
CA GLN A 257 8.99 17.35 -9.40
C GLN A 257 7.99 16.79 -10.41
N TRP A 258 7.30 15.69 -10.08
CA TRP A 258 6.19 15.18 -10.91
C TRP A 258 5.05 16.19 -11.02
N ALA A 259 4.69 16.87 -9.93
CA ALA A 259 3.67 17.92 -9.96
C ALA A 259 4.08 19.10 -10.87
N HIS A 260 5.35 19.53 -10.82
CA HIS A 260 5.88 20.54 -11.73
C HIS A 260 5.88 20.08 -13.19
N PHE A 261 6.16 18.81 -13.47
CA PHE A 261 6.03 18.29 -14.84
C PHE A 261 4.58 18.35 -15.33
N ARG A 262 3.60 18.00 -14.49
CA ARG A 262 2.17 18.17 -14.82
C ARG A 262 1.80 19.63 -15.04
N LEU A 263 2.32 20.56 -14.23
CA LEU A 263 2.14 22.00 -14.45
C LEU A 263 2.69 22.45 -15.81
N ALA A 264 3.87 21.97 -16.22
CA ALA A 264 4.42 22.26 -17.54
C ALA A 264 3.51 21.75 -18.67
N GLN A 265 2.95 20.55 -18.52
CA GLN A 265 1.97 19.99 -19.47
C GLN A 265 0.72 20.86 -19.58
N LEU A 266 0.16 21.34 -18.47
CA LEU A 266 -1.01 22.22 -18.46
C LEU A 266 -0.70 23.62 -19.03
N TYR A 267 0.42 24.23 -18.64
CA TYR A 267 0.81 25.53 -19.18
C TYR A 267 1.07 25.49 -20.69
N ARG A 268 1.53 24.37 -21.24
CA ARG A 268 1.64 24.16 -22.69
C ARG A 268 0.28 24.26 -23.38
N LEU A 269 -0.80 23.75 -22.77
CA LEU A 269 -2.17 23.87 -23.30
C LEU A 269 -2.66 25.33 -23.32
N THR A 270 -2.13 26.18 -22.44
CA THR A 270 -2.46 27.62 -22.37
C THR A 270 -1.51 28.52 -23.17
N SER A 271 -0.51 27.95 -23.86
CA SER A 271 0.55 28.69 -24.56
C SER A 271 1.40 29.62 -23.68
N ALA A 272 1.48 29.35 -22.37
CA ALA A 272 2.29 30.12 -21.42
C ALA A 272 3.76 29.66 -21.44
N THR A 273 4.51 30.00 -22.50
CA THR A 273 5.86 29.48 -22.77
C THR A 273 6.86 29.70 -21.63
N ASP A 274 6.81 30.84 -20.94
CA ASP A 274 7.74 31.12 -19.85
C ASP A 274 7.45 30.24 -18.62
N ALA A 275 6.17 30.02 -18.31
CA ALA A 275 5.75 29.12 -17.23
C ALA A 275 6.14 27.66 -17.54
N VAL A 276 6.02 27.22 -18.80
CA VAL A 276 6.50 25.89 -19.23
C VAL A 276 7.99 25.73 -18.92
N LYS A 277 8.84 26.66 -19.35
CA LYS A 277 10.30 26.59 -19.10
C LYS A 277 10.63 26.59 -17.61
N GLN A 278 9.94 27.42 -16.83
CA GLN A 278 10.12 27.49 -15.38
C GLN A 278 9.81 26.14 -14.72
N HIS A 279 8.65 25.56 -15.03
CA HIS A 279 8.22 24.32 -14.39
C HIS A 279 9.02 23.10 -14.86
N LEU A 280 9.46 23.04 -16.12
CA LEU A 280 10.39 22.00 -16.58
C LEU A 280 11.72 22.05 -15.82
N LYS A 281 12.26 23.25 -15.56
CA LYS A 281 13.49 23.40 -14.78
C LYS A 281 13.33 22.88 -13.35
N LEU A 282 12.17 23.10 -12.72
CA LEU A 282 11.88 22.59 -11.38
C LEU A 282 11.70 21.07 -11.38
N ALA A 283 10.99 20.53 -12.39
CA ALA A 283 10.81 19.09 -12.56
C ALA A 283 12.13 18.33 -12.79
N ALA A 284 13.09 18.95 -13.48
CA ALA A 284 14.39 18.34 -13.79
C ALA A 284 15.32 18.15 -12.57
N ASN A 285 14.99 18.73 -11.41
CA ASN A 285 15.76 18.54 -10.19
C ASN A 285 15.35 17.24 -9.48
N THR A 286 15.59 16.10 -10.13
CA THR A 286 15.18 14.77 -9.67
C THR A 286 16.20 13.70 -10.08
N ASP A 287 16.32 12.65 -9.27
CA ASP A 287 17.04 11.42 -9.62
C ASP A 287 16.11 10.32 -10.17
N ASP A 288 14.80 10.60 -10.26
CA ASP A 288 13.80 9.71 -10.87
C ASP A 288 14.01 9.63 -12.39
N LYS A 289 14.56 8.50 -12.84
CA LYS A 289 14.82 8.23 -14.26
C LYS A 289 13.57 8.28 -15.12
N GLN A 290 12.45 7.79 -14.61
CA GLN A 290 11.20 7.81 -15.38
C GLN A 290 10.75 9.26 -15.62
N LEU A 291 10.89 10.13 -14.62
CA LEU A 291 10.60 11.54 -14.78
C LEU A 291 11.59 12.22 -15.75
N GLN A 292 12.88 11.90 -15.66
CA GLN A 292 13.89 12.41 -16.60
C GLN A 292 13.53 12.06 -18.05
N ASP A 293 13.21 10.79 -18.33
CA ASP A 293 12.79 10.33 -19.66
C ASP A 293 11.55 11.10 -20.16
N ASN A 294 10.56 11.34 -19.28
CA ASN A 294 9.35 12.10 -19.62
C ASN A 294 9.63 13.58 -19.92
N ILE A 295 10.64 14.18 -19.29
CA ILE A 295 11.05 15.56 -19.55
C ILE A 295 11.79 15.67 -20.88
N ASP A 296 12.63 14.70 -21.21
CA ASP A 296 13.37 14.67 -22.47
C ASP A 296 12.44 14.49 -23.69
N ASP A 297 11.33 13.77 -23.52
CA ASP A 297 10.30 13.55 -24.55
C ASP A 297 9.27 14.70 -24.70
N PHE A 298 9.31 15.71 -23.81
CA PHE A 298 8.27 16.76 -23.71
C PHE A 298 8.28 17.79 -24.84
#